data_AF-A0A939XPP9-F1
#
_entry.id   AF-A0A939XPP9-F1
#
_cell.length_a   1.000
_cell.length_b   1.000
_cell.length_c   1.000
_cell.angle_alpha   90.00
_cell.angle_beta   90.00
_cell.angle_gamma   90.00
#
_symmetry.space_group_name_H-M   'P 1'
#
loop_
_entity.id
_entity.type
_entity.pdbx_description
1 polymer ?
#
loop_
_entity_poly.entity_id
_entity_poly.type
_entity_poly.pdbx_seq_one_letter_code
_entity_poly.pdbx_strand_id
1 'polypeptide(L)'
;MMTLIAFTVLLTSALLDLFGMLLPETYALQQNGRSNNRYYSWLVKGDELTAPRRLIVLAVLICCCTTMARSSWMVILLLGATLLAQGITLLLGSRNKSSQIEKRSWLVYITAIIIALLGTSAAFILGRRLSTADGVQAAATTAVILLALSPLVAMCANWLLSPLKNHQKSEQN
;
A
#
# COMPACT_ATOMS: atom_id res chain seq x y z
N MET A 1 -4.97 -17.48 20.22
CA MET A 1 -5.14 -18.20 18.94
C MET A 1 -6.08 -17.45 17.99
N MET A 2 -7.32 -17.16 18.37
CA MET A 2 -8.26 -16.39 17.51
C MET A 2 -7.78 -14.98 17.13
N THR A 3 -7.13 -14.27 18.06
CA THR A 3 -6.53 -12.95 17.80
C THR A 3 -5.42 -13.01 16.74
N LEU A 4 -4.58 -14.04 16.78
CA LEU A 4 -3.52 -14.25 15.80
C LEU A 4 -4.10 -14.51 14.41
N ILE A 5 -5.12 -15.37 14.31
CA ILE A 5 -5.86 -15.62 13.06
C ILE A 5 -6.45 -14.31 12.52
N ALA A 6 -7.09 -13.52 13.38
CA ALA A 6 -7.67 -12.24 12.97
C ALA A 6 -6.60 -11.27 12.42
N PHE A 7 -5.43 -11.17 13.05
CA PHE A 7 -4.33 -10.34 12.53
C PHE A 7 -3.72 -10.89 11.24
N THR A 8 -3.68 -12.21 11.05
CA THR A 8 -3.25 -12.76 9.75
C THR A 8 -4.24 -12.42 8.63
N VAL A 9 -5.55 -12.47 8.90
CA VAL A 9 -6.59 -12.05 7.96
C VAL A 9 -6.48 -10.56 7.66
N LEU A 10 -6.26 -9.73 8.68
CA LEU A 10 -6.05 -8.29 8.49
C LEU A 10 -4.80 -8.03 7.64
N LEU A 11 -3.69 -8.72 7.91
CA LEU A 11 -2.44 -8.58 7.16
C LEU A 11 -2.62 -8.95 5.69
N THR A 12 -3.23 -10.10 5.39
CA THR A 12 -3.44 -10.53 4.00
C THR A 12 -4.39 -9.60 3.26
N SER A 13 -5.45 -9.13 3.94
CA SER A 13 -6.41 -8.17 3.38
C SER A 13 -5.77 -6.81 3.10
N ALA A 14 -4.95 -6.30 4.03
CA ALA A 14 -4.23 -5.03 3.86
C ALA A 14 -3.20 -5.09 2.73
N LEU A 15 -2.47 -6.21 2.59
CA LEU A 15 -1.54 -6.40 1.47
C LEU A 15 -2.27 -6.45 0.13
N LEU A 16 -3.41 -7.15 0.07
CA LEU A 16 -4.23 -7.25 -1.14
C LEU A 16 -4.78 -5.88 -1.56
N ASP A 17 -5.30 -5.10 -0.60
CA ASP A 17 -5.76 -3.72 -0.84
C ASP A 17 -4.58 -2.81 -1.27
N LEU A 18 -3.40 -2.98 -0.67
CA LEU A 18 -2.20 -2.24 -1.03
C LEU A 18 -1.79 -2.49 -2.49
N PHE A 19 -1.79 -3.75 -2.92
CA PHE A 19 -1.53 -4.08 -4.33
C PHE A 19 -2.59 -3.48 -5.26
N GLY A 20 -3.86 -3.53 -4.85
CA GLY A 20 -4.98 -2.91 -5.57
C GLY A 20 -4.86 -1.39 -5.70
N MET A 21 -4.32 -0.69 -4.68
CA MET A 21 -4.12 0.77 -4.68
C MET A 21 -2.86 1.20 -5.42
N LEU A 22 -1.75 0.49 -5.28
CA LEU A 22 -0.47 0.87 -5.89
C LEU A 22 -0.51 0.85 -7.42
N LEU A 23 -1.30 -0.06 -8.00
CA LEU A 23 -1.41 -0.20 -9.45
C LEU A 23 -1.99 1.06 -10.13
N PRO A 24 -3.20 1.56 -9.78
CA PRO A 24 -3.72 2.83 -10.32
C PRO A 24 -2.86 4.05 -9.95
N GLU A 25 -2.26 4.07 -8.76
CA GLU A 25 -1.41 5.19 -8.32
C GLU A 25 -0.14 5.33 -9.16
N THR A 26 0.51 4.20 -9.48
CA THR A 26 1.71 4.22 -10.33
C THR A 26 1.38 4.66 -11.76
N TYR A 27 0.21 4.31 -12.29
CA TYR A 27 -0.26 4.84 -13.58
C TYR A 27 -0.50 6.35 -13.52
N ALA A 28 -1.18 6.85 -12.49
CA ALA A 28 -1.40 8.27 -12.31
C ALA A 28 -0.07 9.04 -12.17
N LEU A 29 0.94 8.44 -11.54
CA LEU A 29 2.28 9.01 -11.45
C LEU A 29 2.98 9.09 -12.82
N GLN A 30 2.84 8.07 -13.67
CA GLN A 30 3.39 8.11 -15.04
C GLN A 30 2.68 9.15 -15.91
N GLN A 31 1.34 9.23 -15.83
CA GLN A 31 0.54 10.23 -16.57
C GLN A 31 0.92 11.67 -16.19
N ASN A 32 1.27 11.91 -14.92
CA ASN A 32 1.72 13.22 -14.44
C ASN A 32 3.19 13.54 -14.78
N GLY A 33 3.74 12.96 -15.85
CA GLY A 33 5.06 13.30 -16.37
C GLY A 33 6.22 12.83 -15.48
N ARG A 34 6.00 11.82 -14.62
CA ARG A 34 7.02 11.15 -13.80
C ARG A 34 7.70 12.05 -12.75
N SER A 35 7.15 13.24 -12.49
CA SER A 35 7.62 14.16 -11.46
C SER A 35 6.78 13.97 -10.19
N ASN A 36 7.45 13.66 -9.08
CA ASN A 36 6.79 13.54 -7.77
C ASN A 36 6.04 14.84 -7.40
N ASN A 37 6.57 16.00 -7.78
CA ASN A 37 5.93 17.29 -7.51
C ASN A 37 4.60 17.45 -8.29
N ARG A 38 4.58 17.08 -9.57
CA ARG A 38 3.34 17.12 -10.37
C ARG A 38 2.31 16.13 -9.86
N TYR A 39 2.75 14.91 -9.54
CA TYR A 39 1.87 13.88 -8.97
C TYR A 39 1.28 14.32 -7.62
N TYR A 40 2.07 14.90 -6.73
CA TYR A 40 1.57 15.45 -5.47
C TYR A 40 0.56 16.58 -5.70
N SER A 41 0.86 17.52 -6.61
CA SER A 41 -0.08 18.60 -6.93
C SER A 41 -1.39 18.08 -7.53
N TRP A 42 -1.35 16.99 -8.29
CA TRP A 42 -2.53 16.34 -8.84
C TRP A 42 -3.36 15.66 -7.74
N LEU A 43 -2.71 14.98 -6.78
CA LEU A 43 -3.39 14.37 -5.62
C LEU A 43 -4.14 15.41 -4.78
N VAL A 44 -3.50 16.54 -4.50
CA VAL A 44 -4.08 17.62 -3.68
C VAL A 44 -5.22 18.32 -4.42
N LYS A 45 -5.10 18.54 -5.73
CA LYS A 45 -6.13 19.23 -6.52
C LYS A 45 -7.29 18.34 -6.95
N GLY A 46 -7.07 17.03 -7.03
CA GLY A 46 -8.05 16.07 -7.57
C GLY A 46 -8.94 15.41 -6.52
N ASP A 47 -8.92 15.88 -5.25
CA ASP A 47 -9.63 15.27 -4.12
C ASP A 47 -9.33 13.76 -3.91
N GLU A 48 -8.22 13.28 -4.48
CA GLU A 48 -7.85 11.87 -4.38
C GLU A 48 -7.37 11.48 -2.98
N LEU A 49 -7.04 12.47 -2.15
CA LEU A 49 -6.73 12.31 -0.73
C LEU A 49 -8.00 12.09 0.12
N THR A 50 -9.15 12.64 -0.31
CA THR A 50 -10.44 12.54 0.38
C THR A 50 -11.36 11.50 -0.25
N ALA A 51 -10.88 10.76 -1.25
CA ALA A 51 -11.63 9.70 -1.89
C ALA A 51 -12.12 8.64 -0.87
N PRO A 52 -13.34 8.08 -1.04
CA PRO A 52 -13.94 7.14 -0.08
C PRO A 52 -13.03 5.97 0.29
N ARG A 53 -12.31 5.43 -0.71
CA ARG A 53 -11.33 4.34 -0.52
C ARG A 53 -10.21 4.69 0.47
N ARG A 54 -9.75 5.95 0.49
CA ARG A 54 -8.73 6.40 1.45
C ARG A 54 -9.33 6.68 2.81
N LEU A 55 -10.55 7.21 2.87
CA LEU A 55 -11.25 7.43 4.14
C LEU A 55 -11.49 6.11 4.88
N ILE A 56 -11.85 5.04 4.17
CA ILE A 56 -11.98 3.69 4.73
C ILE A 56 -10.65 3.22 5.32
N VAL A 57 -9.56 3.32 4.57
CA VAL A 57 -8.21 2.95 5.03
C VAL A 57 -7.80 3.76 6.26
N LEU A 58 -8.09 5.07 6.28
CA LEU A 58 -7.75 5.96 7.38
C LEU A 58 -8.58 5.64 8.64
N ALA A 59 -9.86 5.30 8.48
CA ALA A 59 -10.70 4.80 9.56
C ALA A 59 -10.17 3.47 10.11
N VAL A 60 -9.76 2.54 9.24
CA VAL A 60 -9.16 1.26 9.65
C VAL A 60 -7.84 1.49 10.39
N LEU A 61 -7.02 2.44 9.94
CA LEU A 61 -5.77 2.82 10.61
C LEU A 61 -6.04 3.37 12.02
N ILE A 62 -6.99 4.30 12.17
CA ILE A 62 -7.38 4.85 13.47
C ILE A 62 -7.83 3.72 14.40
N CYS A 63 -8.70 2.83 13.91
CA CYS A 63 -9.16 1.68 14.68
C CYS A 63 -8.01 0.76 15.11
N CYS A 64 -7.06 0.48 14.23
CA CYS A 64 -5.85 -0.30 14.54
C CYS A 64 -4.96 0.34 15.61
N CYS A 65 -4.92 1.68 15.70
CA CYS A 65 -4.18 2.41 16.72
C CYS A 65 -4.91 2.49 18.07
N THR A 66 -6.22 2.20 18.10
CA THR A 66 -6.99 2.23 19.35
C THR A 66 -6.82 0.95 20.18
N THR A 67 -7.08 1.06 21.48
CA THR A 67 -7.09 -0.08 22.41
C THR A 67 -8.17 -1.12 22.07
N MET A 68 -9.22 -0.73 21.32
CA MET A 68 -10.31 -1.62 20.93
C MET A 68 -9.86 -2.74 19.98
N ALA A 69 -8.95 -2.45 19.04
CA ALA A 69 -8.41 -3.47 18.16
C ALA A 69 -7.59 -4.52 18.92
N ARG A 70 -6.91 -4.13 20.01
CA ARG A 70 -6.14 -5.07 20.84
C ARG A 70 -7.04 -5.92 21.74
N SER A 71 -8.24 -5.43 22.07
CA SER A 71 -9.14 -6.07 23.03
C SER A 71 -10.08 -7.09 22.41
N SER A 72 -10.48 -6.93 21.13
CA SER A 72 -11.46 -7.81 20.49
C SER A 72 -11.02 -8.31 19.11
N TRP A 73 -10.92 -9.64 18.98
CA TRP A 73 -10.62 -10.32 17.71
C TRP A 73 -11.72 -10.11 16.66
N MET A 74 -12.97 -9.91 17.08
CA MET A 74 -14.10 -9.65 16.18
C MET A 74 -13.93 -8.30 15.46
N VAL A 75 -13.44 -7.28 16.17
CA VAL A 75 -13.16 -5.96 15.58
C VAL A 75 -12.08 -6.08 14.52
N ILE A 76 -10.99 -6.80 14.80
CA ILE A 76 -9.91 -7.03 13.83
C ILE A 76 -10.43 -7.76 12.58
N LEU A 77 -11.27 -8.79 12.74
CA LEU A 77 -11.85 -9.50 11.60
C LEU A 77 -12.76 -8.61 10.77
N LEU A 78 -13.57 -7.77 11.41
CA LEU A 78 -14.43 -6.82 10.71
C LEU A 78 -13.60 -5.82 9.90
N LEU A 79 -12.52 -5.27 10.49
CA LEU A 79 -11.57 -4.42 9.77
C LEU A 79 -10.93 -5.16 8.59
N GLY A 80 -10.49 -6.40 8.80
CA GLY A 80 -9.93 -7.25 7.74
C GLY A 80 -10.92 -7.47 6.60
N ALA A 81 -12.18 -7.81 6.91
CA ALA A 81 -13.22 -8.01 5.91
C ALA A 81 -13.52 -6.73 5.11
N THR A 82 -13.52 -5.55 5.76
CA THR A 82 -13.71 -4.27 5.06
C THR A 82 -12.58 -3.98 4.07
N LEU A 83 -11.31 -4.19 4.47
CA LEU A 83 -10.17 -4.04 3.57
C LEU A 83 -10.17 -5.09 2.45
N LEU A 84 -10.58 -6.31 2.75
CA LEU A 84 -10.67 -7.39 1.75
C LEU A 84 -11.69 -7.04 0.66
N ALA A 85 -12.89 -6.62 1.06
CA ALA A 85 -13.93 -6.20 0.13
C ALA A 85 -13.44 -5.05 -0.76
N GLN A 86 -12.82 -4.03 -0.15
CA GLN A 86 -12.24 -2.92 -0.89
C GLN A 86 -11.15 -3.39 -1.88
N GLY A 87 -10.17 -4.16 -1.42
CA GLY A 87 -9.09 -4.65 -2.26
C GLY A 87 -9.56 -5.50 -3.44
N ILE A 88 -10.58 -6.35 -3.23
CA ILE A 88 -11.20 -7.14 -4.31
C ILE A 88 -11.84 -6.21 -5.35
N THR A 89 -12.60 -5.20 -4.91
CA THR A 89 -13.23 -4.25 -5.85
C THR A 89 -12.20 -3.47 -6.68
N LEU A 90 -11.08 -3.09 -6.07
CA LEU A 90 -9.98 -2.39 -6.76
C LEU A 90 -9.29 -3.29 -7.79
N LEU A 91 -9.00 -4.56 -7.43
CA LEU A 91 -8.36 -5.51 -8.34
C LEU A 91 -9.26 -5.85 -9.54
N LEU A 92 -10.56 -6.03 -9.31
CA LEU A 92 -11.53 -6.26 -10.39
C LEU A 92 -11.66 -5.03 -11.29
N GLY A 93 -11.75 -3.83 -10.71
CA GLY A 93 -11.82 -2.57 -11.46
C GLY A 93 -10.55 -2.27 -12.25
N SER A 94 -9.39 -2.67 -11.75
CA SER A 94 -8.10 -2.42 -12.41
C SER A 94 -7.85 -3.30 -13.63
N ARG A 95 -8.45 -4.51 -13.71
CA ARG A 95 -8.28 -5.40 -14.87
C ARG A 95 -8.78 -4.79 -16.18
N ASN A 96 -9.80 -3.95 -16.12
CA ASN A 96 -10.43 -3.37 -17.32
C ASN A 96 -9.67 -2.16 -17.90
N LYS A 97 -8.66 -1.62 -17.19
CA LYS A 97 -7.91 -0.42 -17.62
C LYS A 97 -6.49 -0.74 -18.14
N SER A 98 -6.16 -2.02 -18.30
CA SER A 98 -4.80 -2.54 -18.51
C SER A 98 -4.22 -2.41 -19.94
N SER A 99 -4.84 -1.68 -20.87
CA SER A 99 -4.44 -1.77 -22.29
C SER A 99 -3.13 -1.06 -22.66
N GLN A 100 -2.54 -0.23 -21.79
CA GLN A 100 -1.32 0.54 -22.12
C GLN A 100 -0.36 0.60 -20.92
N ILE A 101 0.04 -0.56 -20.40
CA ILE A 101 1.10 -0.65 -19.39
C ILE A 101 2.45 -0.38 -20.07
N GLU A 102 3.01 0.81 -19.88
CA GLU A 102 4.42 1.05 -20.21
C GLU A 102 5.30 0.16 -19.31
N LYS A 103 6.30 -0.52 -19.89
CA LYS A 103 7.25 -1.40 -19.17
C LYS A 103 7.84 -0.75 -17.91
N ARG A 104 8.04 0.57 -17.94
CA ARG A 104 8.55 1.36 -16.82
C ARG A 104 7.55 1.50 -15.66
N SER A 105 6.26 1.67 -15.94
CA SER A 105 5.22 1.73 -14.89
C SER A 105 5.23 0.45 -14.06
N TRP A 106 5.47 -0.68 -14.73
CA TRP A 106 5.55 -1.99 -14.10
C TRP A 106 6.78 -2.13 -13.19
N LEU A 107 7.93 -1.56 -13.57
CA LEU A 107 9.11 -1.51 -12.70
C LEU A 107 8.86 -0.68 -11.43
N VAL A 108 8.25 0.51 -11.56
CA VAL A 108 7.91 1.35 -10.38
C VAL A 108 6.94 0.62 -9.45
N TYR A 109 5.96 -0.06 -10.03
CA TYR A 109 5.01 -0.89 -9.28
C TYR A 109 5.72 -2.03 -8.52
N ILE A 110 6.59 -2.80 -9.18
CA ILE A 110 7.38 -3.85 -8.51
C ILE A 110 8.25 -3.25 -7.40
N THR A 111 8.92 -2.13 -7.65
CA THR A 111 9.76 -1.48 -6.63
C THR A 111 8.94 -1.01 -5.43
N ALA A 112 7.74 -0.47 -5.65
CA ALA A 112 6.83 -0.10 -4.57
C ALA A 112 6.40 -1.32 -3.74
N ILE A 113 6.10 -2.45 -4.39
CA ILE A 113 5.82 -3.73 -3.73
C ILE A 113 7.01 -4.18 -2.88
N ILE A 114 8.22 -4.14 -3.43
CA ILE A 114 9.43 -4.56 -2.71
C ILE A 114 9.61 -3.70 -1.46
N ILE A 115 9.46 -2.37 -1.56
CA ILE A 115 9.56 -1.47 -0.41
C ILE A 115 8.52 -1.83 0.66
N ALA A 116 7.28 -2.09 0.25
CA ALA A 116 6.22 -2.46 1.18
C ALA A 116 6.47 -3.81 1.87
N LEU A 117 6.93 -4.81 1.11
CA LEU A 117 7.28 -6.13 1.64
C LEU A 117 8.49 -6.06 2.59
N LEU A 118 9.49 -5.22 2.28
CA LEU A 118 10.62 -4.98 3.18
C LEU A 118 10.17 -4.29 4.48
N GLY A 119 9.30 -3.28 4.39
CA GLY A 119 8.76 -2.60 5.58
C GLY A 119 7.96 -3.55 6.49
N THR A 120 7.04 -4.33 5.91
CA THR A 120 6.21 -5.30 6.64
C THR A 120 7.04 -6.45 7.22
N SER A 121 8.01 -6.98 6.48
CA SER A 121 8.90 -8.04 6.98
C SER A 121 9.84 -7.56 8.08
N ALA A 122 10.37 -6.33 7.99
CA ALA A 122 11.16 -5.73 9.07
C ALA A 122 10.34 -5.59 10.37
N ALA A 123 9.09 -5.12 10.26
CA ALA A 123 8.17 -5.04 11.41
C ALA A 123 7.88 -6.42 12.01
N PHE A 124 7.70 -7.45 11.17
CA PHE A 124 7.54 -8.82 11.62
C PHE A 124 8.78 -9.33 12.38
N ILE A 125 9.98 -9.09 11.85
CA ILE A 125 11.25 -9.53 12.43
C ILE A 125 11.55 -8.83 13.77
N LEU A 126 11.18 -7.56 13.90
CA LEU A 126 11.32 -6.83 15.15
C LEU A 126 10.28 -7.26 16.19
N GLY A 127 9.01 -7.39 15.79
CA GLY A 127 7.93 -7.79 16.69
C GLY A 127 8.05 -9.24 17.19
N ARG A 128 8.56 -10.17 16.36
CA ARG A 128 8.79 -11.57 16.78
C ARG A 128 9.83 -11.72 17.89
N ARG A 129 10.63 -10.68 18.18
CA ARG A 129 11.61 -10.73 19.28
C ARG A 129 10.94 -10.86 20.65
N LEU A 130 9.68 -10.42 20.78
CA LEU A 130 8.89 -10.57 21.99
C LEU A 130 7.99 -11.83 21.91
N SER A 131 7.20 -11.95 20.85
CA SER A 131 6.32 -13.09 20.62
C SER A 131 5.92 -13.20 19.15
N THR A 132 5.60 -14.40 18.68
CA THR A 132 5.09 -14.61 17.31
C THR A 132 3.79 -13.83 17.06
N ALA A 133 2.93 -13.70 18.07
CA ALA A 133 1.69 -12.93 17.97
C ALA A 133 1.95 -11.42 17.80
N ASP A 134 2.91 -10.86 18.55
CA ASP A 134 3.29 -9.45 18.45
C ASP A 134 3.97 -9.15 17.10
N GLY A 135 4.71 -10.12 16.54
CA GLY A 135 5.26 -10.05 15.19
C GLY A 135 4.19 -9.89 14.11
N VAL A 136 3.14 -10.72 14.15
CA VAL A 136 2.03 -10.63 13.18
C VAL A 136 1.24 -9.33 13.35
N GLN A 137 1.00 -8.89 14.59
CA GLN A 137 0.34 -7.61 14.86
C GLN A 137 1.16 -6.42 14.32
N ALA A 138 2.47 -6.40 14.56
CA ALA A 138 3.36 -5.37 14.05
C ALA A 138 3.39 -5.34 12.52
N ALA A 139 3.42 -6.51 11.88
CA ALA A 139 3.34 -6.62 10.42
C ALA A 139 2.01 -6.10 9.86
N ALA A 140 0.87 -6.50 10.46
CA ALA A 140 -0.46 -6.10 10.03
C ALA A 140 -0.67 -4.58 10.15
N THR A 141 -0.30 -4.01 11.30
CA THR A 141 -0.38 -2.56 11.53
C THR A 141 0.54 -1.78 10.57
N THR A 142 1.75 -2.26 10.33
CA THR A 142 2.67 -1.66 9.36
C THR A 142 2.12 -1.73 7.94
N ALA A 143 1.47 -2.83 7.54
CA ALA A 143 0.82 -2.95 6.24
C ALA A 143 -0.31 -1.92 6.08
N VAL A 144 -1.13 -1.71 7.11
CA VAL A 144 -2.20 -0.69 7.11
C VAL A 144 -1.62 0.73 7.07
N ILE A 145 -0.50 1.00 7.75
CA ILE A 145 0.19 2.30 7.67
C ILE A 145 0.71 2.54 6.25
N LEU A 146 1.36 1.54 5.65
CA LEU A 146 1.85 1.63 4.27
C LEU A 146 0.72 1.77 3.26
N LEU A 147 -0.44 1.17 3.52
CA LEU A 147 -1.67 1.34 2.74
C LEU A 147 -2.20 2.78 2.82
N ALA A 148 -2.27 3.36 4.03
CA ALA A 148 -2.67 4.74 4.20
C ALA A 148 -1.70 5.72 3.51
N LEU A 149 -0.41 5.39 3.53
CA LEU A 149 0.67 6.17 2.92
C LEU A 149 1.06 5.67 1.52
N SER A 150 0.19 4.93 0.83
CA SER A 150 0.47 4.36 -0.50
C SER A 150 1.05 5.36 -1.51
N PRO A 151 0.62 6.66 -1.57
CA PRO A 151 1.19 7.60 -2.52
C PRO A 151 2.64 7.94 -2.24
N LEU A 152 3.03 7.96 -0.96
CA LEU A 152 4.41 8.18 -0.55
C LEU A 152 5.27 6.98 -0.95
N VAL A 153 4.76 5.76 -0.79
CA VAL A 153 5.45 4.54 -1.24
C VAL A 153 5.70 4.59 -2.75
N ALA A 154 4.71 4.99 -3.54
CA ALA A 154 4.84 5.16 -4.99
C ALA A 154 5.86 6.27 -5.36
N MET A 155 5.86 7.39 -4.65
CA MET A 155 6.83 8.47 -4.85
C MET A 155 8.26 8.04 -4.49
N CYS A 156 8.44 7.28 -3.40
CA CYS A 156 9.72 6.71 -3.01
C CYS A 156 10.25 5.72 -4.05
N ALA A 157 9.38 4.84 -4.56
CA ALA A 157 9.73 3.91 -5.62
C ALA A 157 10.17 4.64 -6.90
N ASN A 158 9.46 5.70 -7.29
CA ASN A 158 9.83 6.52 -8.44
C ASN A 158 11.16 7.25 -8.22
N TRP A 159 11.44 7.72 -7.01
CA TRP A 159 12.71 8.35 -6.66
C TRP A 159 13.87 7.34 -6.72
N LEU A 160 13.67 6.11 -6.21
CA LEU A 160 14.69 5.06 -6.24
C LEU A 160 15.04 4.62 -7.67
N LEU A 161 14.09 4.70 -8.60
CA LEU A 161 14.30 4.40 -10.03
C LEU A 161 14.71 5.63 -10.85
N SER A 162 14.89 6.80 -10.23
CA SER A 162 15.41 7.98 -10.91
C SER A 162 16.83 7.82 -11.50
N PRO A 163 17.82 7.12 -10.90
CA PRO A 163 19.15 6.95 -11.50
C PRO A 163 19.14 6.17 -12.82
N LEU A 164 18.21 5.22 -13.01
CA LEU A 164 18.04 4.50 -14.28
C LEU A 164 17.63 5.43 -15.43
N LYS A 165 17.01 6.57 -15.12
CA LYS A 165 16.69 7.63 -16.10
C LYS A 165 17.94 8.28 -16.68
N ASN A 166 19.03 8.33 -15.90
CA ASN A 166 20.24 9.03 -16.31
C ASN A 166 21.12 8.14 -17.20
N HIS A 167 21.14 6.82 -16.97
CA HIS A 167 21.86 5.88 -17.85
C HIS A 167 21.20 5.68 -19.22
N GLN A 168 19.88 5.61 -19.30
CA GLN A 168 19.21 5.53 -20.61
C GLN A 168 19.35 6.82 -21.43
N LYS A 169 19.57 7.96 -20.77
CA LYS A 169 19.77 9.25 -21.45
C LYS A 169 21.22 9.44 -21.91
N SER A 170 22.19 8.73 -21.32
CA SER A 170 23.60 8.76 -21.74
C SER A 170 23.94 7.76 -22.84
N GLU A 171 23.11 6.73 -23.06
CA GLU A 171 23.27 5.83 -24.23
C GLU A 171 22.61 6.37 -25.51
N GLN A 172 21.79 7.41 -25.39
CA GLN A 172 21.12 8.06 -26.54
C GLN A 172 21.77 9.39 -26.97
N ASN A 173 22.85 9.80 -26.30
CA ASN A 173 23.70 10.95 -26.66
C ASN A 173 25.11 10.46 -26.94
#